data_AF-A0A6N9QI89-F1
#
_entry.id   AF-A0A6N9QI89-F1
#
_cell.length_a   1.000
_cell.length_b   1.000
_cell.length_c   1.000
_cell.angle_alpha   90.00
_cell.angle_beta   90.00
_cell.angle_gamma   90.00
#
_symmetry.space_group_name_H-M   'P 1'
#
loop_
_entity.id
_entity.type
_entity.pdbx_description
1 polymer ?
#
loop_
_entity_poly.entity_id
_entity_poly.type
_entity_poly.pdbx_seq_one_letter_code
_entity_poly.pdbx_strand_id
1 'polypeptide(L)'
;MKGEPKTYTGYKYIANKSTSSATIETENDLVLKLYYDRIRSDVSYHLKEDTDLPTGSILPVTTSHEFGESISVQLSEAPEGYTVNWTLADAEGIEDLDSHGFTMPAKSVTIIIEFTADSVEPTPDTVAPTPNPTMDDAAQHI
;
A
#
# COMPACT_ATOMS: atom_id res chain seq x y z
N MET A 1 -21.86 41.50 -8.72
CA MET A 1 -21.06 40.60 -9.60
C MET A 1 -21.04 39.19 -8.98
N LYS A 2 -20.88 38.14 -9.78
CA LYS A 2 -20.71 36.76 -9.29
C LYS A 2 -19.28 36.31 -9.60
N GLY A 3 -18.57 35.80 -8.61
CA GLY A 3 -17.27 35.14 -8.79
C GLY A 3 -17.48 33.66 -9.08
N GLU A 4 -16.79 33.13 -10.09
CA GLU A 4 -16.73 31.69 -10.31
C GLU A 4 -15.65 31.08 -9.39
N PRO A 5 -15.99 30.06 -8.58
CA PRO A 5 -15.02 29.38 -7.74
C PRO A 5 -13.90 28.75 -8.60
N LYS A 6 -12.65 28.93 -8.16
CA LYS A 6 -11.52 28.24 -8.77
C LYS A 6 -11.53 26.77 -8.34
N THR A 7 -11.08 25.89 -9.23
CA THR A 7 -10.81 24.50 -8.88
C THR A 7 -9.41 24.39 -8.31
N TYR A 8 -9.27 23.59 -7.26
CA TYR A 8 -7.99 23.27 -6.63
C TYR A 8 -7.89 21.76 -6.49
N THR A 9 -6.85 21.15 -7.06
CA THR A 9 -6.61 19.71 -6.94
C THR A 9 -6.60 19.30 -5.48
N GLY A 10 -7.40 18.29 -5.13
CA GLY A 10 -7.49 17.81 -3.74
C GLY A 10 -8.44 18.59 -2.83
N TYR A 11 -9.18 19.57 -3.36
CA TYR A 11 -10.12 20.36 -2.56
C TYR A 11 -11.48 20.48 -3.25
N LYS A 12 -12.55 20.43 -2.45
CA LYS A 12 -13.94 20.51 -2.89
C LYS A 12 -14.59 21.79 -2.40
N TYR A 13 -15.13 22.60 -3.32
CA TYR A 13 -15.82 23.84 -3.00
C TYR A 13 -17.10 23.61 -2.17
N ILE A 14 -17.29 24.46 -1.15
CA ILE A 14 -18.41 24.38 -0.20
C ILE A 14 -19.33 25.60 -0.37
N ALA A 15 -20.32 25.45 -1.26
CA ALA A 15 -21.19 26.54 -1.66
C ALA A 15 -21.98 27.17 -0.51
N ASN A 16 -22.50 26.35 0.42
CA ASN A 16 -23.33 26.82 1.53
C ASN A 16 -22.55 27.58 2.63
N LYS A 17 -21.21 27.47 2.66
CA LYS A 17 -20.36 28.27 3.55
C LYS A 17 -19.80 29.52 2.86
N SER A 18 -19.90 29.58 1.53
CA SER A 18 -19.20 30.55 0.70
C SER A 18 -20.09 31.72 0.27
N THR A 19 -19.49 32.89 0.13
CA THR A 19 -20.10 34.06 -0.49
C THR A 19 -19.46 34.27 -1.86
N SER A 20 -20.11 33.74 -2.91
CA SER A 20 -19.66 33.85 -4.30
C SER A 20 -20.26 35.05 -5.05
N SER A 21 -21.06 35.89 -4.39
CA SER A 21 -21.63 37.10 -4.97
C SER A 21 -21.84 38.15 -3.89
N ALA A 22 -21.59 39.41 -4.24
CA ALA A 22 -21.92 40.56 -3.42
C ALA A 22 -22.15 41.80 -4.30
N THR A 23 -22.77 42.81 -3.69
CA THR A 23 -23.00 44.15 -4.25
C THR A 23 -21.88 45.07 -3.75
N ILE A 24 -21.39 45.97 -4.61
CA ILE A 24 -20.38 46.96 -4.22
C ILE A 24 -21.12 48.11 -3.55
N GLU A 25 -20.93 48.29 -2.23
CA GLU A 25 -21.67 49.30 -1.45
C GLU A 25 -20.92 50.64 -1.29
N THR A 26 -19.59 50.67 -1.52
CA THR A 26 -18.76 51.90 -1.48
C THR A 26 -17.44 51.69 -2.23
N GLU A 27 -16.70 52.78 -2.46
CA GLU A 27 -15.52 52.89 -3.36
C GLU A 27 -14.61 51.64 -3.40
N ASN A 28 -14.78 50.90 -4.50
CA ASN A 28 -13.80 50.03 -5.17
C ASN A 28 -13.47 48.64 -4.58
N ASP A 29 -13.98 48.27 -3.41
CA ASP A 29 -13.67 46.96 -2.80
C ASP A 29 -14.84 45.96 -2.87
N LEU A 30 -14.56 44.76 -3.38
CA LEU A 30 -15.44 43.60 -3.37
C LEU A 30 -14.68 42.41 -2.78
N VAL A 31 -15.09 41.96 -1.59
CA VAL A 31 -14.49 40.78 -0.94
C VAL A 31 -15.44 39.58 -1.09
N LEU A 32 -14.93 38.50 -1.67
CA LEU A 32 -15.60 37.20 -1.71
C LEU A 32 -14.88 36.24 -0.75
N LYS A 33 -15.64 35.48 0.02
CA LYS A 33 -15.10 34.44 0.91
C LYS A 33 -15.55 33.08 0.40
N LEU A 34 -14.60 32.27 -0.05
CA LEU A 34 -14.88 30.94 -0.59
C LEU A 34 -14.23 29.89 0.32
N TYR A 35 -14.98 28.83 0.63
CA TYR A 35 -14.54 27.72 1.47
C TYR A 35 -14.41 26.46 0.65
N TYR A 36 -13.39 25.66 0.99
CA TYR A 36 -13.13 24.36 0.39
C TYR A 36 -12.81 23.36 1.48
N ASP A 37 -13.32 22.13 1.36
CA ASP A 37 -12.92 21.00 2.20
C ASP A 37 -11.82 20.21 1.46
N ARG A 38 -10.84 19.71 2.20
CA ARG A 38 -9.83 18.79 1.67
C ARG A 38 -10.50 17.46 1.34
N ILE A 39 -10.25 16.93 0.14
CA ILE A 39 -10.84 15.66 -0.31
C ILE A 39 -10.35 14.54 0.60
N ARG A 40 -11.30 13.70 1.03
CA ARG A 40 -11.05 12.43 1.70
C ARG A 40 -11.37 11.30 0.74
N SER A 41 -10.48 10.33 0.70
CA SER A 41 -10.52 9.20 -0.22
C SER A 41 -10.10 7.93 0.50
N ASP A 42 -10.47 6.79 -0.05
CA ASP A 42 -10.22 5.50 0.59
C ASP A 42 -9.00 4.79 0.02
N VAL A 43 -8.28 4.08 0.89
CA VAL A 43 -7.23 3.13 0.55
C VAL A 43 -7.78 1.74 0.81
N SER A 44 -8.00 0.98 -0.26
CA SER A 44 -8.49 -0.41 -0.20
C SER A 44 -7.39 -1.40 -0.58
N TYR A 45 -7.57 -2.65 -0.17
CA TYR A 45 -6.60 -3.72 -0.36
C TYR A 45 -7.27 -4.92 -1.00
N HIS A 46 -6.73 -5.41 -2.11
CA HIS A 46 -7.18 -6.63 -2.75
C HIS A 46 -6.01 -7.60 -2.93
N LEU A 47 -6.29 -8.89 -2.79
CA LEU A 47 -5.36 -9.92 -3.20
C LEU A 47 -5.29 -9.94 -4.73
N LYS A 48 -4.09 -10.09 -5.30
CA LYS A 48 -3.90 -10.28 -6.73
C LYS A 48 -4.68 -11.52 -7.19
N GLU A 49 -5.25 -11.44 -8.39
CA GLU A 49 -5.88 -12.60 -9.02
C GLU A 49 -4.89 -13.77 -9.10
N ASP A 50 -5.40 -15.00 -8.98
CA ASP A 50 -4.62 -16.24 -8.99
C ASP A 50 -3.54 -16.35 -7.90
N THR A 51 -3.58 -15.51 -6.86
CA THR A 51 -2.73 -15.62 -5.67
C THR A 51 -3.52 -16.21 -4.51
N ASP A 52 -2.96 -17.22 -3.83
CA ASP A 52 -3.53 -17.76 -2.60
C ASP A 52 -3.10 -16.91 -1.39
N LEU A 53 -4.04 -16.64 -0.48
CA LEU A 53 -3.73 -16.00 0.79
C LEU A 53 -3.04 -17.03 1.70
N PRO A 54 -1.79 -16.82 2.13
CA PRO A 54 -1.12 -17.75 3.02
C PRO A 54 -1.90 -17.96 4.32
N THR A 55 -1.82 -19.17 4.88
CA THR A 55 -2.53 -19.48 6.13
C THR A 55 -2.00 -18.59 7.25
N GLY A 56 -2.92 -17.93 7.98
CA GLY A 56 -2.58 -17.00 9.06
C GLY A 56 -2.41 -15.55 8.63
N SER A 57 -2.37 -15.27 7.32
CA SER A 57 -2.31 -13.89 6.81
C SER A 57 -3.64 -13.17 6.94
N ILE A 58 -3.59 -11.87 7.26
CA ILE A 58 -4.76 -10.99 7.33
C ILE A 58 -4.48 -9.76 6.47
N LEU A 59 -5.37 -9.47 5.52
CA LEU A 59 -5.25 -8.26 4.70
C LEU A 59 -5.54 -7.01 5.55
N PRO A 60 -4.87 -5.87 5.27
CA PRO A 60 -5.18 -4.62 5.93
C PRO A 60 -6.63 -4.18 5.68
N VAL A 61 -7.19 -3.45 6.65
CA VAL A 61 -8.56 -2.91 6.55
C VAL A 61 -8.55 -1.62 5.74
N THR A 62 -9.62 -1.39 4.97
CA THR A 62 -9.83 -0.13 4.26
C THR A 62 -9.82 1.05 5.22
N THR A 63 -9.07 2.08 4.86
CA THR A 63 -8.89 3.30 5.65
C THR A 63 -9.16 4.54 4.79
N SER A 64 -9.50 5.65 5.44
CA SER A 64 -9.90 6.90 4.76
C SER A 64 -8.97 8.05 5.15
N HIS A 65 -8.34 8.65 4.15
CA HIS A 65 -7.23 9.61 4.31
C HIS A 65 -7.49 10.89 3.53
N GLU A 66 -6.85 11.97 3.98
CA GLU A 66 -6.97 13.28 3.32
C GLU A 66 -5.94 13.45 2.18
N PHE A 67 -6.32 14.16 1.11
CA PHE A 67 -5.44 14.44 -0.04
C PHE A 67 -4.07 14.99 0.37
N GLY A 68 -2.96 14.36 -0.01
CA GLY A 68 -1.61 14.79 0.33
C GLY A 68 -1.09 14.23 1.66
N GLU A 69 -1.85 13.38 2.34
CA GLU A 69 -1.38 12.63 3.51
C GLU A 69 -0.38 11.55 3.07
N SER A 70 0.72 11.39 3.81
CA SER A 70 1.69 10.32 3.58
C SER A 70 1.18 9.02 4.22
N ILE A 71 0.96 8.01 3.40
CA ILE A 71 0.44 6.70 3.80
C ILE A 71 1.59 5.71 3.79
N SER A 72 1.77 4.97 4.90
CA SER A 72 2.67 3.82 4.93
C SER A 72 1.86 2.54 4.83
N VAL A 73 2.30 1.62 3.98
CA VAL A 73 1.60 0.36 3.71
C VAL A 73 2.39 -0.77 4.35
N GLN A 74 1.80 -1.44 5.34
CA GLN A 74 2.40 -2.57 6.04
C GLN A 74 1.33 -3.61 6.39
N LEU A 75 1.73 -4.89 6.41
CA LEU A 75 0.96 -5.97 7.04
C LEU A 75 1.12 -5.90 8.55
N SER A 76 0.08 -6.25 9.29
CA SER A 76 0.20 -6.44 10.74
C SER A 76 1.10 -7.62 11.08
N GLU A 77 1.09 -8.66 10.24
CA GLU A 77 1.92 -9.86 10.39
C GLU A 77 2.23 -10.41 8.99
N ALA A 78 3.51 -10.51 8.64
CA ALA A 78 3.93 -11.14 7.39
C ALA A 78 4.03 -12.66 7.62
N PRO A 79 3.40 -13.49 6.78
CA PRO A 79 3.50 -14.94 6.90
C PRO A 79 4.96 -15.41 6.71
N GLU A 80 5.40 -16.34 7.55
CA GLU A 80 6.74 -16.92 7.47
C GLU A 80 6.94 -17.67 6.16
N GLY A 81 8.10 -17.48 5.51
CA GLY A 81 8.42 -18.12 4.23
C GLY A 81 7.72 -17.51 3.03
N TYR A 82 7.27 -16.25 3.11
CA TYR A 82 6.70 -15.52 1.99
C TYR A 82 7.25 -14.09 1.91
N THR A 83 7.54 -13.67 0.69
CA THR A 83 7.76 -12.28 0.31
C THR A 83 6.44 -11.63 -0.10
N VAL A 84 6.18 -10.40 0.37
CA VAL A 84 4.96 -9.64 0.05
C VAL A 84 5.27 -8.52 -0.93
N ASN A 85 4.58 -8.52 -2.06
CA ASN A 85 4.67 -7.49 -3.08
C ASN A 85 3.39 -6.64 -3.08
N TRP A 86 3.57 -5.33 -3.25
CA TRP A 86 2.49 -4.34 -3.23
C TRP A 86 2.49 -3.58 -4.55
N THR A 87 1.32 -3.38 -5.14
CA THR A 87 1.19 -2.62 -6.39
C THR A 87 -0.08 -1.79 -6.35
N LEU A 88 -0.02 -0.53 -6.77
CA LEU A 88 -1.23 0.27 -6.94
C LEU A 88 -1.91 -0.10 -8.26
N ALA A 89 -3.20 -0.42 -8.20
CA ALA A 89 -4.00 -0.67 -9.40
C ALA A 89 -4.05 0.57 -10.31
N ASP A 90 -4.08 1.76 -9.71
CA ASP A 90 -4.25 3.06 -10.40
C ASP A 90 -3.05 3.99 -10.16
N ALA A 91 -1.85 3.57 -10.55
CA ALA A 91 -0.60 4.33 -10.37
C ALA A 91 -0.57 5.70 -11.11
N GLU A 92 -1.54 5.97 -11.99
CA GLU A 92 -1.71 7.25 -12.67
C GLU A 92 -1.79 8.41 -11.66
N GLY A 93 -0.75 9.24 -11.64
CA GLY A 93 -0.61 10.40 -10.76
C GLY A 93 -0.03 10.10 -9.37
N ILE A 94 0.60 8.94 -9.16
CA ILE A 94 1.24 8.55 -7.90
C ILE A 94 2.72 8.27 -8.19
N GLU A 95 3.61 9.19 -7.80
CA GLU A 95 5.03 9.13 -8.18
C GLU A 95 5.91 8.29 -7.23
N ASP A 96 5.37 7.82 -6.09
CA ASP A 96 6.20 7.34 -4.97
C ASP A 96 5.74 6.02 -4.33
N LEU A 97 5.04 5.10 -5.02
CA LEU A 97 4.79 3.78 -4.42
C LEU A 97 6.06 2.92 -4.47
N ASP A 98 6.94 3.15 -3.51
CA ASP A 98 8.04 2.27 -3.19
C ASP A 98 7.71 1.41 -1.95
N SER A 99 8.71 0.71 -1.42
CA SER A 99 8.59 -0.11 -0.21
C SER A 99 8.21 0.65 1.07
N HIS A 100 8.02 1.98 1.02
CA HIS A 100 7.82 2.82 2.20
C HIS A 100 6.46 3.53 2.29
N GLY A 101 5.71 3.66 1.19
CA GLY A 101 4.40 4.30 1.22
C GLY A 101 4.00 4.99 -0.07
N PHE A 102 3.04 5.92 0.00
CA PHE A 102 2.72 6.85 -1.08
C PHE A 102 2.01 8.10 -0.52
N THR A 103 1.93 9.16 -1.33
CA THR A 103 1.15 10.37 -0.99
C THR A 103 -0.28 10.24 -1.50
N MET A 104 -1.27 10.40 -0.62
CA MET A 104 -2.69 10.17 -0.94
C MET A 104 -3.18 11.09 -2.06
N PRO A 105 -3.64 10.57 -3.22
CA PRO A 105 -4.14 11.40 -4.30
C PRO A 105 -5.57 11.89 -4.03
N ALA A 106 -6.09 12.75 -4.91
CA ALA A 106 -7.44 13.31 -4.82
C ALA A 106 -8.54 12.30 -5.23
N LYS A 107 -8.25 10.99 -5.16
CA LYS A 107 -9.13 9.88 -5.53
C LYS A 107 -8.84 8.68 -4.63
N SER A 108 -9.80 7.76 -4.51
CA SER A 108 -9.54 6.48 -3.84
C SER A 108 -8.53 5.66 -4.62
N VAL A 109 -7.78 4.82 -3.92
CA VAL A 109 -6.76 3.94 -4.50
C VAL A 109 -6.96 2.52 -4.03
N THR A 110 -6.65 1.56 -4.91
CA THR A 110 -6.63 0.14 -4.58
C THR A 110 -5.19 -0.37 -4.62
N ILE A 111 -4.79 -1.02 -3.54
CA ILE A 111 -3.49 -1.70 -3.43
C ILE A 111 -3.72 -3.18 -3.65
N ILE A 112 -3.03 -3.72 -4.65
CA ILE A 112 -2.96 -5.14 -4.96
C ILE A 112 -1.81 -5.76 -4.18
N ILE A 113 -2.10 -6.86 -3.50
CA ILE A 113 -1.19 -7.61 -2.65
C ILE A 113 -0.90 -8.95 -3.31
N GLU A 114 0.37 -9.30 -3.43
CA GLU A 114 0.83 -10.60 -3.93
C GLU A 114 1.78 -11.24 -2.92
N PHE A 115 1.54 -12.51 -2.59
CA PHE A 115 2.41 -13.32 -1.75
C PHE A 115 3.20 -14.27 -2.64
N THR A 116 4.52 -14.26 -2.49
CA THR A 116 5.43 -15.17 -3.21
C THR A 116 6.13 -16.05 -2.18
N ALA A 117 5.95 -17.37 -2.26
CA ALA A 117 6.64 -18.29 -1.36
C ALA A 117 8.16 -18.17 -1.56
N ASP A 118 8.89 -18.04 -0.46
CA ASP A 118 10.33 -18.01 -0.47
C ASP A 118 10.84 -19.40 -0.88
N SER A 119 11.74 -19.43 -1.87
CA SER A 119 12.36 -20.69 -2.28
C SER A 119 13.27 -21.19 -1.15
N VAL A 120 12.83 -22.21 -0.43
CA VAL A 120 13.74 -23.04 0.37
C VAL A 120 14.60 -23.82 -0.61
N GLU A 121 15.87 -23.44 -0.79
CA GLU A 121 16.83 -24.37 -1.39
C GLU A 121 16.81 -25.64 -0.52
N PRO A 122 16.62 -26.84 -1.10
CA PRO A 122 16.78 -28.05 -0.32
C PRO A 122 18.21 -28.07 0.18
N THR A 123 18.39 -27.98 1.50
CA THR A 123 19.69 -28.31 2.10
C THR A 123 20.05 -29.70 1.62
N PRO A 124 21.19 -29.93 0.95
CA PRO A 124 21.58 -31.27 0.57
C PRO A 124 21.62 -32.10 1.86
N ASP A 125 20.80 -33.15 1.89
CA ASP A 125 20.69 -34.08 3.00
C ASP A 125 22.10 -34.44 3.50
N THR A 126 22.26 -34.38 4.82
CA THR A 126 23.46 -34.87 5.50
C THR A 126 23.83 -36.22 4.91
N VAL A 127 24.96 -36.28 4.20
CA VAL A 127 25.52 -37.53 3.68
C VAL A 127 25.57 -38.51 4.84
N ALA A 128 24.76 -39.57 4.79
CA ALA A 128 24.82 -40.64 5.76
C ALA A 128 26.28 -41.12 5.85
N PRO A 129 26.87 -41.28 7.05
CA PRO A 129 28.21 -41.83 7.14
C PRO A 129 28.21 -43.18 6.42
N THR A 130 29.08 -43.33 5.43
CA THR A 130 29.31 -44.62 4.79
C THR A 130 29.65 -45.64 5.89
N PRO A 131 29.06 -46.85 5.88
CA PRO A 131 29.49 -47.87 6.83
C PRO A 131 30.98 -48.12 6.62
N ASN A 132 31.76 -47.90 7.68
CA ASN A 132 33.18 -48.19 7.70
C ASN A 132 33.34 -49.70 7.42
N PRO A 133 34.15 -50.13 6.44
CA PRO A 133 34.42 -51.55 6.26
C PRO A 133 35.07 -52.06 7.55
N THR A 134 34.39 -52.99 8.23
CA THR A 134 35.01 -53.73 9.33
C THR A 134 36.18 -54.49 8.70
N MET A 135 37.40 -54.14 9.09
CA MET A 135 38.60 -54.92 8.78
C MET A 135 38.34 -56.36 9.25
N ASP A 136 38.38 -57.28 8.30
CA ASP A 136 38.39 -58.72 8.55
C ASP A 136 39.62 -59.03 9.43
N ASP A 137 39.36 -59.74 10.52
CA ASP A 137 40.30 -60.03 11.59
C ASP A 137 41.37 -61.00 11.08
N ALA A 138 42.51 -60.43 10.66
CA ALA A 138 43.72 -61.19 10.42
C ALA A 138 44.32 -61.63 11.77
N ALA A 139 43.89 -62.80 12.24
CA ALA A 139 44.70 -63.89 12.80
C ALA A 139 43.97 -64.64 13.91
N GLN A 140 43.93 -65.97 13.82
CA GLN A 140 44.81 -66.84 14.59
C GLN A 140 44.55 -68.33 14.33
N HIS A 141 45.65 -69.07 14.14
CA HIS A 141 45.95 -70.46 14.57
C HIS A 141 44.83 -71.52 14.45
N ILE A 142 45.03 -72.65 13.76
CA ILE A 142 46.01 -73.73 14.02
C ILE A 142 46.22 -74.55 12.75
#